data_AF-A0A2H0RKD1-F1
#
_entry.id   AF-A0A2H0RKD1-F1
#
_cell.length_a   1.000
_cell.length_b   1.000
_cell.length_c   1.000
_cell.angle_alpha   90.00
_cell.angle_beta   90.00
_cell.angle_gamma   90.00
#
_symmetry.space_group_name_H-M   'P 1'
#
loop_
_entity.id
_entity.type
_entity.pdbx_description
1 polymer ?
#
loop_
_entity_poly.entity_id
_entity_poly.type
_entity_poly.pdbx_seq_one_letter_code
_entity_poly.pdbx_strand_id
1 'polypeptide(L)'
;MKATLITRIDNNVKDRAVKMAERIGIPLSLVVTASLKKFVADGQITLSVIPTATPYLERLMKQAKTDYKKGVNFSPPLKSAEDVDRYFASI
;
A
#
# COMPACT_ATOMS: atom_id res chain seq x y z
N MET A 1 24.29 0.69 -15.15
CA MET A 1 25.31 0.07 -14.25
C MET A 1 24.60 -0.68 -13.13
N LYS A 2 25.10 -1.83 -12.72
CA LYS A 2 24.60 -2.58 -11.54
C LYS A 2 25.67 -2.51 -10.43
N ALA A 3 25.25 -2.52 -9.18
CA ALA A 3 26.14 -2.49 -8.02
C ALA A 3 25.71 -3.56 -7.00
N THR A 4 26.66 -4.02 -6.18
CA THR A 4 26.44 -5.03 -5.15
C THR A 4 26.41 -4.37 -3.77
N LEU A 5 25.39 -4.69 -2.96
CA LEU A 5 25.30 -4.27 -1.56
C LEU A 5 25.56 -5.48 -0.65
N ILE A 6 26.57 -5.38 0.20
CA ILE A 6 26.87 -6.36 1.25
C ILE A 6 26.73 -5.63 2.60
N THR A 7 25.93 -6.17 3.51
CA THR A 7 25.73 -5.59 4.84
C THR A 7 25.74 -6.67 5.91
N ARG A 8 26.24 -6.33 7.10
CA ARG A 8 26.19 -7.21 8.27
C ARG A 8 24.91 -6.90 9.05
N ILE A 9 24.15 -7.94 9.37
CA ILE A 9 22.93 -7.85 10.16
C ILE A 9 22.89 -9.02 11.14
N ASP A 10 22.13 -8.87 12.22
CA ASP A 10 21.84 -9.95 13.14
C ASP A 10 21.12 -11.12 12.41
N ASN A 11 21.53 -12.36 12.70
CA ASN A 11 21.00 -13.55 12.03
C ASN A 11 19.50 -13.73 12.28
N ASN A 12 19.03 -13.48 13.51
CA ASN A 12 17.61 -13.60 13.84
C ASN A 12 16.78 -12.52 13.14
N VAL A 13 17.32 -11.30 12.96
CA VAL A 13 16.67 -10.27 12.14
C VAL A 13 16.60 -10.70 10.68
N LYS A 14 17.70 -11.22 10.12
CA LYS A 14 17.73 -11.73 8.74
C LYS A 14 16.67 -12.79 8.49
N ASP A 15 16.62 -13.82 9.35
CA ASP A 15 15.71 -14.95 9.16
C ASP A 15 14.24 -14.53 9.25
N ARG A 16 13.91 -13.63 10.17
CA ARG A 16 12.56 -13.07 10.28
C ARG A 16 12.19 -12.24 9.06
N ALA A 17 13.12 -11.44 8.53
CA ALA A 17 12.89 -10.65 7.33
C ALA A 17 12.68 -11.53 6.08
N VAL A 18 13.46 -12.61 5.92
CA VAL A 18 13.27 -13.59 4.83
C VAL A 18 11.90 -14.23 4.92
N LYS A 19 11.52 -14.79 6.08
CA LYS A 19 10.20 -15.42 6.27
C LYS A 19 9.05 -14.46 6.02
N MET A 20 9.20 -13.19 6.40
CA MET A 20 8.19 -12.17 6.13
C MET A 20 8.06 -11.91 4.63
N ALA A 21 9.18 -11.78 3.90
CA ALA A 21 9.17 -11.56 2.45
C ALA A 21 8.57 -12.76 1.69
N GLU A 22 8.88 -13.98 2.12
CA GLU A 22 8.29 -15.21 1.56
C GLU A 22 6.77 -15.27 1.77
N ARG A 23 6.28 -14.87 2.96
CA ARG A 23 4.83 -14.81 3.25
C ARG A 23 4.06 -13.88 2.32
N ILE A 24 4.71 -12.85 1.79
CA ILE A 24 4.12 -11.91 0.81
C ILE A 24 4.55 -12.23 -0.63
N GLY A 25 5.21 -13.36 -0.86
CA GLY A 25 5.52 -13.89 -2.19
C GLY A 25 6.66 -13.19 -2.92
N ILE A 26 7.57 -12.50 -2.23
CA ILE A 26 8.68 -11.77 -2.86
C ILE A 26 10.04 -12.09 -2.24
N PRO A 27 11.15 -12.02 -2.99
CA PRO A 27 12.48 -12.21 -2.44
C PRO A 27 12.90 -11.02 -1.57
N LEU A 28 13.68 -11.27 -0.51
CA LEU A 28 14.19 -10.22 0.39
C LEU A 28 15.00 -9.14 -0.35
N SER A 29 15.72 -9.51 -1.42
CA SER A 29 16.48 -8.56 -2.25
C SER A 29 15.58 -7.52 -2.93
N LEU A 30 14.33 -7.88 -3.28
CA LEU A 30 13.37 -6.95 -3.84
C LEU A 30 12.91 -5.94 -2.79
N VAL A 31 12.69 -6.39 -1.55
CA VAL A 31 12.36 -5.51 -0.42
C VAL A 31 13.45 -4.46 -0.21
N VAL A 32 14.71 -4.89 -0.10
CA VAL A 32 15.87 -3.99 0.07
C VAL A 32 15.97 -3.00 -1.10
N THR A 33 15.83 -3.49 -2.33
CA THR A 33 15.90 -2.64 -3.53
C THR A 33 14.77 -1.61 -3.56
N ALA A 34 13.55 -2.02 -3.21
CA ALA A 34 12.39 -1.13 -3.15
C ALA A 34 12.56 -0.06 -2.05
N SER A 35 13.07 -0.45 -0.87
CA SER A 35 13.36 0.48 0.22
C SER A 35 14.42 1.52 -0.19
N LEU A 36 15.47 1.11 -0.89
CA LEU A 36 16.49 2.05 -1.40
C LEU A 36 15.91 3.03 -2.42
N LYS A 37 15.09 2.55 -3.36
CA LYS A 37 14.40 3.42 -4.35
C LYS A 37 13.49 4.42 -3.66
N LYS A 38 12.71 3.96 -2.66
CA LYS A 38 11.83 4.81 -1.88
C LYS A 38 12.62 5.86 -1.09
N PHE A 39 13.73 5.46 -0.48
CA PHE A 39 14.60 6.39 0.25
C PHE A 39 15.15 7.50 -0.67
N VAL A 40 15.60 7.16 -1.88
CA VAL A 40 16.07 8.15 -2.86
C VAL A 40 14.93 9.07 -3.32
N ALA A 41 13.73 8.53 -3.54
CA ALA A 41 12.58 9.31 -3.99
C ALA A 41 12.04 10.26 -2.92
N ASP A 42 11.94 9.79 -1.68
CA ASP A 42 11.32 10.53 -0.58
C ASP A 42 12.31 11.41 0.20
N GLY A 43 13.62 11.13 0.10
CA GLY A 43 14.66 11.81 0.87
C GLY A 43 14.65 11.51 2.38
N GLN A 44 13.79 10.59 2.82
CA GLN A 44 13.60 10.23 4.22
C GLN A 44 13.30 8.75 4.41
N ILE A 45 13.62 8.22 5.59
CA ILE A 45 13.22 6.87 6.02
C ILE A 45 12.15 7.04 7.09
N THR A 46 10.92 6.63 6.80
CA THR A 46 9.85 6.59 7.80
C THR A 46 9.84 5.22 8.48
N LEU A 47 10.21 5.17 9.76
CA LEU A 47 10.04 4.01 10.62
C LEU A 47 8.76 4.20 11.42
N SER A 48 7.70 3.48 11.06
CA SER A 48 6.43 3.52 11.78
C SER A 48 5.92 2.12 12.03
N VAL A 49 5.39 1.90 13.24
CA VAL A 49 4.69 0.65 13.61
C VAL A 49 3.27 0.63 13.02
N ILE A 50 2.74 1.79 12.65
CA ILE A 50 1.36 1.97 12.16
C ILE A 50 1.42 2.51 10.73
N PRO A 51 0.69 1.92 9.77
CA PRO A 51 0.57 2.51 8.44
C PRO A 51 -0.02 3.92 8.56
N THR A 52 0.74 4.94 8.17
CA THR A 52 0.24 6.31 8.08
C THR A 52 -0.40 6.51 6.71
N ALA A 53 -1.60 7.08 6.70
CA ALA A 53 -2.26 7.44 5.45
C ALA A 53 -1.39 8.46 4.70
N THR A 54 -1.24 8.30 3.38
CA THR A 54 -0.61 9.34 2.57
C THR A 54 -1.49 10.59 2.56
N PRO A 55 -0.94 11.80 2.34
CA PRO A 55 -1.78 13.00 2.21
C PRO A 55 -2.88 12.87 1.15
N TYR A 56 -2.60 12.11 0.08
CA TYR A 56 -3.60 11.76 -0.94
C TYR A 56 -4.73 10.89 -0.37
N LEU A 57 -4.38 9.83 0.37
CA LEU A 57 -5.37 8.96 1.01
C LEU A 57 -6.18 9.72 2.07
N GLU A 58 -5.55 10.57 2.88
CA GLU A 58 -6.24 11.42 3.84
C GLU A 58 -7.26 12.35 3.15
N ARG A 59 -6.88 12.93 2.02
CA ARG A 59 -7.78 13.77 1.22
C ARG A 59 -8.95 12.97 0.67
N LEU A 60 -8.71 11.77 0.12
CA LEU A 60 -9.76 10.87 -0.35
C LEU A 60 -10.72 10.47 0.77
N MET A 61 -10.19 10.12 1.95
CA MET A 61 -11.01 9.76 3.11
C MET A 61 -11.86 10.94 3.59
N LYS A 62 -11.31 12.16 3.61
CA LYS A 62 -12.05 13.38 3.95
C LYS A 62 -13.16 13.66 2.93
N GLN A 63 -12.88 13.48 1.65
CA GLN A 63 -13.86 13.65 0.58
C GLN A 63 -14.98 12.60 0.70
N ALA A 64 -14.64 11.31 0.79
CA ALA A 64 -15.61 10.22 0.95
C ALA A 64 -16.52 10.43 2.18
N LYS A 65 -15.96 10.89 3.30
CA LYS A 65 -16.74 11.22 4.51
C LYS A 65 -17.69 12.39 4.29
N THR A 66 -17.28 13.39 3.50
CA THR A 66 -18.12 14.55 3.16
C THR A 66 -19.25 14.15 2.23
N ASP A 67 -18.94 13.35 1.22
CA ASP A 67 -19.86 12.85 0.20
C ASP A 67 -20.94 11.95 0.83
N TYR A 68 -20.53 11.05 1.73
CA TYR A 68 -21.44 10.24 2.53
C TYR A 68 -22.43 11.08 3.35
N LYS A 69 -21.93 12.11 4.05
CA LYS A 69 -22.79 13.03 4.84
C LYS A 69 -23.75 13.83 3.98
N LYS A 70 -23.36 14.16 2.75
CA LYS A 70 -24.16 14.94 1.80
C LYS A 70 -25.12 14.09 0.97
N GLY A 71 -25.03 12.77 1.04
CA GLY A 71 -25.87 11.90 0.22
C GLY A 71 -25.46 11.86 -1.26
N VAL A 72 -24.20 12.15 -1.59
CA VAL A 72 -23.71 12.27 -2.98
C VAL A 72 -22.51 11.36 -3.24
N ASN A 73 -22.20 11.09 -4.51
CA ASN A 73 -21.01 10.32 -4.95
C ASN A 73 -20.90 8.89 -4.36
N PHE A 74 -22.02 8.22 -4.11
CA PHE A 74 -22.07 6.79 -3.83
C PHE A 74 -23.18 6.12 -4.64
N SER A 75 -23.01 4.83 -4.92
CA SER A 75 -24.02 4.03 -5.62
C SER A 75 -25.27 3.82 -4.76
N PRO A 76 -26.45 3.62 -5.37
CA PRO A 76 -27.59 3.08 -4.64
C PRO A 76 -27.24 1.70 -4.05
N PRO A 77 -27.98 1.21 -3.04
CA PRO A 77 -27.78 -0.14 -2.53
C PRO A 77 -27.94 -1.19 -3.62
N LEU A 78 -26.87 -1.92 -3.93
CA LEU A 78 -26.85 -3.03 -4.89
C LEU A 78 -27.01 -4.34 -4.12
N LYS A 79 -27.96 -5.19 -4.54
CA LYS A 79 -28.36 -6.39 -3.76
C LYS A 79 -27.94 -7.71 -4.41
N SER A 80 -27.52 -7.67 -5.67
CA SER A 80 -27.15 -8.84 -6.47
C SER A 80 -25.97 -8.52 -7.39
N ALA A 81 -25.30 -9.54 -7.91
CA ALA A 81 -24.26 -9.37 -8.91
C ALA A 81 -24.82 -8.73 -10.19
N GLU A 82 -26.03 -9.10 -10.58
CA GLU A 82 -26.74 -8.55 -11.74
C GLU A 82 -27.11 -7.07 -11.56
N ASP A 83 -27.31 -6.60 -10.33
CA ASP A 83 -27.48 -5.16 -10.04
C ASP A 83 -26.17 -4.40 -10.21
N VAL A 84 -25.05 -5.02 -9.82
CA VAL A 84 -23.71 -4.44 -9.98
C VAL A 84 -23.36 -4.29 -11.45
N ASP A 85 -23.55 -5.33 -12.25
CA ASP A 85 -23.28 -5.31 -13.69
C ASP A 85 -24.13 -4.25 -14.40
N ARG A 86 -25.43 -4.17 -14.08
CA ARG A 86 -26.32 -3.13 -14.64
C ARG A 86 -25.90 -1.72 -14.23
N TYR A 87 -25.48 -1.52 -12.99
CA TYR A 87 -25.03 -0.22 -12.51
C TYR A 87 -23.78 0.24 -13.26
N PHE A 88 -22.76 -0.63 -13.39
CA PHE A 88 -21.53 -0.30 -14.10
C PHE A 88 -21.71 -0.13 -15.61
N ALA A 89 -22.71 -0.78 -16.21
CA ALA A 89 -23.07 -0.55 -17.61
C ALA A 89 -23.81 0.78 -17.85
N SER A 90 -24.31 1.42 -16.79
CA SER A 90 -25.12 2.66 -16.86
C SER A 90 -24.33 3.96 -16.60
N ILE A 91 -23.08 3.85 -16.16
CA ILE A 91 -22.16 4.96 -15.88
C ILE A 91 -21.11 5.12 -16.98
#